data_AF-A0A353NKC5-F1
#
_entry.id   AF-A0A353NKC5-F1
#
_cell.length_a   1.000
_cell.length_b   1.000
_cell.length_c   1.000
_cell.angle_alpha   90.00
_cell.angle_beta   90.00
_cell.angle_gamma   90.00
#
_symmetry.space_group_name_H-M   'P 1'
#
loop_
_entity.id
_entity.type
_entity.pdbx_description
1 polymer ?
#
loop_
_entity_poly.entity_id
_entity_poly.type
_entity_poly.pdbx_seq_one_letter_code
_entity_poly.pdbx_strand_id
1 'polypeptide(L)'
;MGNHTATSTRTCDALLMEACKTYREIEKLYAAVLGAISDVSPTSVDNVRASLTVLLRDAYTFDSAISEKLGMASELAESTKALLQQREDILRQLHRCNRTLVNKAENIQSLIRHEINGMSKNRSALKGYKPVEAKKKSIIRNSF
;
A
#
# COMPACT_ATOMS: atom_id res chain seq x y z
N MET A 1 -36.30 21.77 26.67
CA MET A 1 -36.00 20.33 26.87
C MET A 1 -34.60 20.09 26.33
N GLY A 2 -33.69 19.68 27.20
CA GLY A 2 -32.25 19.70 26.95
C GLY A 2 -31.80 18.62 25.98
N ASN A 3 -31.13 19.03 24.91
CA ASN A 3 -30.30 18.15 24.11
C ASN A 3 -29.02 17.86 24.91
N HIS A 4 -29.00 16.74 25.62
CA HIS A 4 -27.79 16.21 26.21
C HIS A 4 -26.82 15.85 25.08
N THR A 5 -25.79 16.68 24.92
CA THR A 5 -24.55 16.34 24.23
C THR A 5 -23.94 15.13 24.93
N ALA A 6 -24.22 13.94 24.41
CA ALA A 6 -23.51 12.72 24.75
C ALA A 6 -22.11 12.74 24.10
N THR A 7 -21.31 13.75 24.41
CA THR A 7 -19.85 13.67 24.30
C THR A 7 -19.42 12.72 25.42
N SER A 8 -19.58 11.42 25.16
CA SER A 8 -19.09 10.37 26.05
C SER A 8 -17.60 10.63 26.24
N THR A 9 -17.20 11.08 27.43
CA THR A 9 -15.81 11.39 27.78
C THR A 9 -15.03 10.07 27.79
N ARG A 10 -14.64 9.58 26.61
CA ARG A 10 -13.88 8.34 26.47
C ARG A 10 -12.61 8.44 27.30
N THR A 11 -12.32 7.39 28.06
CA THR A 11 -11.08 7.31 28.85
C THR A 11 -9.87 7.20 27.92
N CYS A 12 -8.68 7.57 28.41
CA CYS A 12 -7.46 7.43 27.62
C CYS A 12 -7.23 5.96 27.20
N ASP A 13 -7.43 5.02 28.13
CA ASP A 13 -7.31 3.58 27.88
C ASP A 13 -8.29 3.10 26.79
N ALA A 14 -9.54 3.59 26.78
CA ALA A 14 -10.50 3.24 25.74
C ALA A 14 -10.06 3.75 24.36
N LEU A 15 -9.50 4.96 24.28
CA LEU A 15 -8.96 5.49 23.02
C LEU A 15 -7.73 4.70 22.56
N LEU A 16 -6.83 4.33 23.49
CA LEU A 16 -5.66 3.50 23.19
C LEU A 16 -6.04 2.12 22.69
N MET A 17 -7.06 1.49 23.26
CA MET A 17 -7.58 0.20 22.79
C MET A 17 -8.13 0.29 21.36
N GLU A 18 -8.93 1.32 21.06
CA GLU A 18 -9.47 1.52 19.70
C GLU A 18 -8.36 1.86 18.69
N ALA A 19 -7.37 2.66 19.08
CA ALA A 19 -6.19 2.93 18.25
C ALA A 19 -5.42 1.63 17.96
N CYS A 20 -5.15 0.80 18.98
CA CYS A 20 -4.48 -0.49 18.81
C CYS A 20 -5.25 -1.42 17.85
N LYS A 21 -6.59 -1.47 17.98
CA LYS A 21 -7.44 -2.25 17.10
C LYS A 21 -7.34 -1.75 15.65
N THR A 22 -7.43 -0.44 15.45
CA THR A 22 -7.32 0.20 14.13
C THR A 22 -5.98 -0.10 13.48
N TYR A 23 -4.87 0.03 14.21
CA TYR A 23 -3.55 -0.31 13.69
C TYR A 23 -3.38 -1.80 13.36
N ARG A 24 -4.00 -2.71 14.11
CA ARG A 24 -4.02 -4.14 13.76
C ARG A 24 -4.82 -4.41 12.49
N GLU A 25 -5.88 -3.66 12.22
CA GLU A 25 -6.61 -3.79 10.95
C GLU A 25 -5.78 -3.30 9.77
N ILE A 26 -5.06 -2.18 9.93
CA ILE A 26 -4.08 -1.70 8.94
C ILE A 26 -3.01 -2.76 8.69
N GLU A 27 -2.50 -3.40 9.74
CA GLU A 27 -1.48 -4.44 9.63
C GLU A 27 -1.99 -5.65 8.83
N LYS A 28 -3.22 -6.08 9.07
CA LYS A 28 -3.85 -7.17 8.31
C LYS A 28 -3.97 -6.83 6.82
N LEU A 29 -4.35 -5.58 6.50
CA LEU A 29 -4.41 -5.13 5.11
C LEU A 29 -3.03 -5.13 4.45
N TYR A 30 -2.00 -4.66 5.15
CA TYR A 30 -0.62 -4.72 4.65
C TYR A 30 -0.15 -6.17 4.44
N ALA A 31 -0.40 -7.07 5.39
CA ALA A 31 -0.05 -8.48 5.25
C ALA A 31 -0.77 -9.15 4.07
N ALA A 32 -2.05 -8.84 3.88
CA ALA A 32 -2.84 -9.35 2.74
C ALA A 32 -2.28 -8.88 1.40
N VAL A 33 -1.95 -7.59 1.27
CA VAL A 33 -1.29 -7.06 0.06
C VAL A 33 0.08 -7.71 -0.12
N LEU A 34 0.85 -7.86 0.94
CA LEU A 34 2.21 -8.40 0.87
C LEU A 34 2.23 -9.83 0.35
N GLY A 35 1.28 -10.66 0.80
CA GLY A 35 1.14 -12.05 0.37
C GLY A 35 0.67 -12.20 -1.07
N ALA A 36 -0.06 -11.22 -1.61
CA ALA A 36 -0.70 -11.32 -2.91
C ALA A 36 -0.25 -10.26 -3.93
N ILE A 37 0.82 -9.49 -3.65
CA ILE A 37 1.21 -8.30 -4.44
C ILE A 37 1.47 -8.60 -5.93
N SER A 38 1.86 -9.84 -6.26
CA SER A 38 2.10 -10.28 -7.64
C SER A 38 0.83 -10.69 -8.39
N ASP A 39 -0.23 -11.08 -7.69
CA ASP A 39 -1.46 -11.66 -8.25
C ASP A 39 -2.70 -10.79 -7.98
N VAL A 40 -2.51 -9.68 -7.27
CA VAL A 40 -3.58 -8.78 -6.86
C VAL A 40 -4.13 -8.01 -8.05
N SER A 41 -5.46 -8.07 -8.22
CA SER A 41 -6.15 -7.30 -9.25
C SER A 41 -6.13 -5.80 -8.94
N PRO A 42 -6.16 -4.91 -9.96
CA PRO A 42 -6.23 -3.47 -9.74
C PRO A 42 -7.39 -3.04 -8.84
N THR A 43 -8.57 -3.65 -9.02
CA THR A 43 -9.75 -3.40 -8.17
C THR A 43 -9.51 -3.78 -6.70
N SER A 44 -8.77 -4.86 -6.45
CA SER A 44 -8.41 -5.24 -5.08
C SER A 44 -7.42 -4.25 -4.46
N VAL A 45 -6.47 -3.70 -5.22
CA VAL A 45 -5.58 -2.63 -4.75
C VAL A 45 -6.39 -1.38 -4.38
N ASP A 46 -7.32 -0.98 -5.24
CA ASP A 46 -8.13 0.22 -5.01
C ASP A 46 -9.02 0.09 -3.76
N ASN A 47 -9.62 -1.09 -3.54
CA ASN A 47 -10.39 -1.38 -2.34
C ASN A 47 -9.52 -1.32 -1.08
N VAL A 48 -8.34 -1.96 -1.10
CA VAL A 48 -7.42 -1.91 0.04
C VAL A 48 -6.94 -0.48 0.30
N ARG A 49 -6.64 0.30 -0.75
CA ARG A 49 -6.28 1.71 -0.62
C ARG A 49 -7.41 2.50 0.05
N ALA A 50 -8.65 2.34 -0.39
CA ALA A 50 -9.80 3.03 0.18
C ALA A 50 -9.97 2.69 1.67
N SER A 51 -9.91 1.40 2.04
CA SER A 51 -9.96 0.95 3.44
C SER A 51 -8.82 1.52 4.27
N LEU A 52 -7.59 1.51 3.75
CA LEU A 52 -6.42 2.08 4.42
C LEU A 52 -6.57 3.58 4.65
N THR A 53 -7.10 4.34 3.68
CA THR A 53 -7.32 5.78 3.83
C THR A 53 -8.28 6.08 4.98
N VAL A 54 -9.37 5.31 5.10
CA VAL A 54 -10.34 5.48 6.20
C VAL A 54 -9.67 5.13 7.54
N LEU A 55 -9.05 3.95 7.65
CA LEU A 55 -8.43 3.50 8.89
C LEU A 55 -7.30 4.42 9.36
N LEU A 56 -6.49 4.95 8.45
CA LEU A 56 -5.43 5.90 8.80
C LEU A 56 -6.02 7.20 9.34
N ARG A 57 -7.09 7.72 8.73
CA ARG A 57 -7.78 8.92 9.24
C ARG A 57 -8.36 8.69 10.64
N ASP A 58 -8.94 7.52 10.88
CA ASP A 58 -9.48 7.16 12.18
C ASP A 58 -8.36 7.02 13.22
N ALA A 59 -7.24 6.39 12.85
CA ALA A 59 -6.03 6.31 13.67
C ALA A 59 -5.48 7.70 14.04
N TYR A 60 -5.39 8.63 13.07
CA TYR A 60 -5.01 10.02 13.34
C TYR A 60 -5.95 10.71 14.33
N THR A 61 -7.26 10.45 14.21
CA THR A 61 -8.25 11.02 15.13
C THR A 61 -8.07 10.49 16.55
N PHE A 62 -7.83 9.19 16.70
CA PHE A 62 -7.53 8.60 18.00
C PHE A 62 -6.23 9.13 18.58
N ASP A 63 -5.17 9.23 17.77
CA ASP A 63 -3.86 9.74 18.20
C ASP A 63 -3.92 11.17 18.72
N SER A 64 -4.67 12.05 18.03
CA SER A 64 -4.89 13.42 18.48
C SER A 64 -5.57 13.45 19.84
N ALA A 65 -6.65 12.67 20.01
CA ALA A 65 -7.39 12.60 21.28
C ALA A 65 -6.58 11.96 22.42
N ILE A 66 -5.72 10.98 22.11
CA ILE A 66 -4.79 10.39 23.07
C ILE A 66 -3.74 11.41 23.49
N SER A 67 -3.15 12.13 22.53
CA SER A 67 -2.12 13.15 22.78
C SER A 67 -2.65 14.26 23.68
N GLU A 68 -3.88 14.74 23.43
CA GLU A 68 -4.53 15.74 24.28
C GLU A 68 -4.69 15.25 25.72
N LYS A 69 -5.17 14.01 25.92
CA LYS A 69 -5.37 13.45 27.27
C LYS A 69 -4.06 13.18 28.01
N LEU A 70 -3.05 12.66 27.31
CA LEU A 70 -1.74 12.42 27.91
C LEU A 70 -1.04 13.72 28.29
N GLY A 71 -1.20 14.78 27.48
CA GLY A 71 -0.64 16.10 27.78
C GLY A 71 -1.21 16.77 29.04
N MET A 72 -2.39 16.32 29.49
CA MET A 72 -3.04 16.82 30.71
C MET A 72 -2.80 15.91 31.93
N ALA A 73 -2.17 14.75 31.77
CA ALA A 73 -1.96 13.79 32.84
C ALA A 73 -0.65 14.08 33.60
N SER A 74 -0.71 14.24 34.92
CA SER A 74 0.49 14.39 35.75
C SER A 74 1.21 13.06 35.99
N GLU A 75 0.47 11.95 36.02
CA GLU A 75 0.99 10.60 36.17
C GLU A 75 0.17 9.62 35.31
N LEU A 76 0.84 8.59 34.77
CA LEU A 76 0.21 7.56 33.95
C LEU A 76 -0.07 6.31 34.76
N ALA A 77 -1.31 5.82 34.68
CA ALA A 77 -1.67 4.52 35.22
C ALA A 77 -0.89 3.40 34.51
N GLU A 78 -0.62 2.31 35.22
CA GLU A 78 0.15 1.18 34.66
C GLU A 78 -0.57 0.51 33.48
N SER A 79 -1.91 0.50 33.49
CA SER A 79 -2.74 0.05 32.36
C SER A 79 -2.49 0.88 31.10
N THR A 80 -2.42 2.21 31.25
CA THR A 80 -2.14 3.15 30.16
C THR A 80 -0.75 2.92 29.59
N LYS A 81 0.26 2.72 30.45
CA LYS A 81 1.64 2.41 30.00
C LYS A 81 1.70 1.10 29.22
N ALA A 82 1.05 0.04 29.71
CA ALA A 82 1.00 -1.24 29.03
C ALA A 82 0.34 -1.14 27.65
N LEU A 83 -0.74 -0.36 27.53
CA LEU A 83 -1.41 -0.09 26.26
C LEU A 83 -0.54 0.75 25.30
N LEU A 84 0.20 1.73 25.81
CA LEU A 84 1.16 2.50 25.02
C LEU A 84 2.29 1.62 24.48
N GLN A 85 2.82 0.70 25.30
CA GLN A 85 3.84 -0.26 24.86
C GLN A 85 3.28 -1.19 23.77
N GLN A 86 2.08 -1.73 23.97
CA GLN A 86 1.40 -2.53 22.96
C GLN A 86 1.22 -1.77 21.64
N ARG A 87 0.81 -0.50 21.71
CA ARG A 87 0.66 0.36 20.54
C ARG A 87 2.00 0.58 19.84
N GLU A 88 3.07 0.84 20.59
CA GLU A 88 4.42 0.99 20.05
C GLU A 88 4.86 -0.25 19.28
N ASP A 89 4.66 -1.45 19.85
CA ASP A 89 5.03 -2.71 19.20
C ASP A 89 4.28 -2.93 17.88
N ILE A 90 2.97 -2.63 17.86
CA ILE A 90 2.16 -2.68 16.63
C ILE A 90 2.69 -1.69 15.58
N LEU A 91 3.02 -0.46 15.98
CA LEU A 91 3.55 0.56 15.05
C LEU A 91 4.92 0.17 14.48
N ARG A 92 5.81 -0.40 15.31
CA ARG A 92 7.11 -0.91 14.86
C ARG A 92 6.92 -2.03 13.82
N GLN A 93 5.96 -2.91 14.05
CA GLN A 93 5.66 -4.00 13.13
C GLN A 93 5.03 -3.49 11.82
N LEU A 94 4.10 -2.54 11.90
CA LEU A 94 3.52 -1.85 10.76
C LEU A 94 4.59 -1.18 9.89
N HIS A 95 5.52 -0.46 10.51
CA HIS A 95 6.61 0.19 9.80
C HIS A 95 7.49 -0.80 9.05
N ARG A 96 7.83 -1.94 9.66
CA ARG A 96 8.59 -3.02 9.01
C ARG A 96 7.84 -3.63 7.83
N CYS A 97 6.54 -3.89 8.00
CA CYS A 97 5.68 -4.45 6.96
C CYS A 97 5.58 -3.49 5.76
N ASN A 98 5.31 -2.20 6.02
CA ASN A 98 5.24 -1.17 4.99
C ASN A 98 6.57 -1.04 4.23
N ARG A 99 7.70 -0.99 4.93
CA ARG A 99 9.02 -0.95 4.27
C ARG A 99 9.24 -2.15 3.34
N THR A 100 8.81 -3.33 3.75
CA THR A 100 8.92 -4.55 2.93
C THR A 100 8.02 -4.48 1.69
N LEU A 101 6.79 -3.98 1.86
CA LEU A 101 5.85 -3.75 0.76
C LEU A 101 6.39 -2.77 -0.27
N VAL A 102 6.90 -1.61 0.18
CA VAL A 102 7.49 -0.58 -0.68
C VAL A 102 8.64 -1.16 -1.50
N ASN A 103 9.59 -1.85 -0.86
CA ASN A 103 10.71 -2.47 -1.56
C ASN A 103 10.25 -3.48 -2.62
N LYS A 104 9.22 -4.29 -2.34
CA LYS A 104 8.66 -5.23 -3.32
C LYS A 104 7.98 -4.50 -4.48
N ALA A 105 7.22 -3.45 -4.19
CA ALA A 105 6.57 -2.63 -5.22
C ALA A 105 7.59 -1.96 -6.14
N GLU A 106 8.67 -1.42 -5.60
CA GLU A 106 9.77 -0.83 -6.37
C GLU A 106 10.45 -1.86 -7.29
N ASN A 107 10.69 -3.07 -6.77
CA ASN A 107 11.24 -4.17 -7.57
C ASN A 107 10.31 -4.55 -8.73
N ILE A 108 9.00 -4.70 -8.47
CA ILE A 108 8.00 -4.99 -9.50
C ILE A 108 7.97 -3.87 -10.54
N GLN A 109 7.99 -2.61 -10.11
CA GLN A 109 8.01 -1.46 -11.01
C GLN A 109 9.27 -1.44 -11.89
N SER A 110 10.43 -1.82 -11.35
CA SER A 110 11.67 -1.94 -12.10
C SER A 110 11.59 -3.01 -13.18
N LEU A 111 11.05 -4.19 -12.83
CA LEU A 111 10.84 -5.29 -13.78
C LEU A 111 9.89 -4.89 -14.91
N ILE A 112 8.75 -4.27 -14.58
CA ILE A 112 7.79 -3.78 -15.59
C ILE A 112 8.46 -2.77 -16.53
N ARG A 113 9.26 -1.84 -16.00
CA ARG A 113 10.02 -0.88 -16.83
C ARG A 113 10.99 -1.57 -17.77
N HIS A 114 11.70 -2.59 -17.29
CA HIS A 114 12.60 -3.39 -18.11
C HIS A 114 11.85 -4.08 -19.26
N GLU A 115 10.72 -4.73 -18.98
CA GLU A 115 9.90 -5.42 -19.98
C GLU A 115 9.33 -4.47 -21.03
N ILE A 116 8.82 -3.30 -20.61
CA ILE A 116 8.33 -2.26 -21.53
C ILE A 116 9.45 -1.81 -22.49
N ASN A 117 10.66 -1.60 -21.95
CA ASN A 117 11.81 -1.23 -22.76
C ASN A 117 12.21 -2.35 -23.74
N GLY A 118 12.19 -3.61 -23.30
CA GLY A 118 12.41 -4.78 -24.15
C GLY A 118 11.39 -4.86 -25.29
N MET A 119 10.11 -4.72 -24.98
CA MET A 119 9.03 -4.69 -25.97
C MET A 119 9.18 -3.54 -26.97
N SER A 120 9.56 -2.35 -26.51
CA SER A 120 9.82 -1.19 -27.38
C SER A 120 10.97 -1.43 -28.35
N LYS A 121 12.07 -2.04 -27.88
CA LYS A 121 13.21 -2.45 -28.73
C LYS A 121 12.80 -3.51 -29.74
N ASN A 122 12.07 -4.54 -29.31
CA ASN A 122 11.56 -5.59 -30.20
C ASN A 122 10.62 -5.00 -31.27
N ARG A 123 9.72 -4.09 -30.89
CA ARG A 123 8.85 -3.37 -31.82
C ARG A 123 9.66 -2.55 -32.84
N SER A 124 10.74 -1.90 -32.39
CA SER A 124 11.62 -1.13 -33.26
C SER A 124 12.39 -2.03 -34.23
N ALA A 125 12.86 -3.18 -33.76
CA ALA A 125 13.47 -4.21 -34.60
C ALA A 125 12.49 -4.70 -35.66
N LEU A 126 11.26 -5.07 -35.28
CA LEU A 126 10.21 -5.50 -36.22
C LEU A 126 9.86 -4.42 -37.27
N LYS A 127 9.86 -3.14 -36.90
CA LYS A 127 9.68 -2.02 -37.85
C LYS A 127 10.89 -1.83 -38.78
N GLY A 128 12.10 -2.05 -38.28
CA GLY A 128 13.35 -1.97 -39.06
C GLY A 128 13.57 -3.17 -39.98
N TYR A 129 12.95 -4.32 -39.66
CA TYR A 129 12.82 -5.45 -40.57
C TYR A 129 11.86 -5.08 -41.70
N LYS A 130 12.41 -4.50 -42.78
CA LYS A 130 11.73 -4.46 -44.07
C LYS A 130 11.49 -5.93 -44.48
N PRO A 131 10.25 -6.38 -44.74
CA PRO A 131 10.06 -7.71 -45.30
C PRO A 131 10.89 -7.76 -46.59
N VAL A 132 11.75 -8.76 -46.71
CA VAL A 132 12.44 -9.03 -47.97
C VAL A 132 11.35 -9.45 -48.92
N GLU A 133 10.76 -8.47 -49.63
CA GLU A 133 10.04 -8.78 -50.86
C GLU A 133 11.02 -9.60 -51.69
N ALA A 134 10.69 -10.88 -51.81
CA ALA A 134 11.42 -11.81 -52.63
C ALA A 134 11.54 -11.14 -54.00
N LYS A 135 12.75 -10.65 -54.32
CA LYS A 135 13.09 -10.22 -55.67
C LYS A 135 12.74 -11.42 -56.55
N LYS A 136 11.58 -11.38 -57.21
CA LYS A 136 11.35 -12.12 -58.44
C LYS A 136 12.37 -11.56 -59.42
N LYS A 137 13.58 -12.12 -59.39
CA LYS A 137 14.50 -12.05 -60.53
C LYS A 137 13.76 -12.79 -61.64
N SER A 138 13.02 -12.06 -62.49
CA SER A 138 12.66 -12.60 -63.79
C SER A 138 13.98 -12.79 -64.52
N ILE A 139 14.43 -14.05 -64.58
CA ILE A 139 15.46 -14.44 -65.52
C ILE A 139 14.73 -14.51 -66.86
N ILE A 140 14.62 -13.38 -67.55
CA ILE A 140 14.30 -13.41 -68.99
C ILE A 140 15.58 -13.90 -69.66
N ARG A 141 15.66 -15.21 -69.90
CA ARG A 141 16.55 -15.79 -70.90
C ARG A 141 15.90 -15.50 -72.25
N ASN A 142 16.36 -14.46 -72.93
CA ASN A 142 16.21 -14.43 -74.38
C ASN A 142 17.23 -15.42 -74.95
N SER A 143 16.70 -16.49 -75.54
CA SER A 143 17.44 -17.41 -76.39
C SER A 143 16.73 -17.38 -77.74
N PHE A 144 17.50 -16.98 -78.76
CA PHE A 144 17.18 -16.90 -80.20
C PHE A 144 16.31 -15.72 -80.65
#